data_AF-A0A2W2CL92-F1
#
_entry.id   AF-A0A2W2CL92-F1
#
_cell.length_a   1.000
_cell.length_b   1.000
_cell.length_c   1.000
_cell.angle_alpha   90.00
_cell.angle_beta   90.00
_cell.angle_gamma   90.00
#
_symmetry.space_group_name_H-M   'P 1'
#
loop_
_entity.id
_entity.type
_entity.pdbx_description
1 polymer ?
#
loop_
_entity_poly.entity_id
_entity_poly.type
_entity_poly.pdbx_seq_one_letter_code
_entity_poly.pdbx_strand_id
1 'polypeptide(L)' 'MIILDLSGVTWRKSSRSGTNANCLEVAELTRAVTVPDSKDPSGPVLAFALPA' A
#
# COMPACT_ATOMS: atom_id res chain seq x y z
N MET A 1 -18.82 3.66 -1.89
CA MET A 1 -17.56 3.02 -2.30
C MET A 1 -16.66 4.12 -2.83
N ILE A 2 -15.60 4.48 -2.10
CA ILE A 2 -14.66 5.52 -2.52
C ILE A 2 -13.53 4.80 -3.24
N ILE A 3 -13.24 5.21 -4.48
CA ILE A 3 -12.09 4.72 -5.23
C ILE A 3 -10.94 5.68 -4.94
N LEU A 4 -9.86 5.17 -4.36
CA LEU A 4 -8.61 5.91 -4.23
C LEU A 4 -7.88 5.84 -5.57
N ASP A 5 -7.47 6.99 -6.11
CA ASP A 5 -6.58 7.01 -7.26
C ASP A 5 -5.16 6.69 -6.80
N LEU A 6 -4.62 5.58 -7.27
CA LEU A 6 -3.27 5.10 -6.96
C LEU A 6 -2.36 5.17 -8.19
N SER A 7 -2.83 5.72 -9.30
CA SER A 7 -2.08 5.73 -10.57
C SER A 7 -0.75 6.49 -10.47
N GLY A 8 -0.65 7.47 -9.57
CA GLY A 8 0.54 8.29 -9.35
C GLY A 8 1.38 7.93 -8.11
N VAL A 9 1.08 6.84 -7.40
CA VAL A 9 1.81 6.52 -6.17
C VAL A 9 3.08 5.73 -6.43
N THR A 10 4.12 6.03 -5.65
CA THR A 10 5.36 5.25 -5.66
C THR A 10 5.26 4.11 -4.67
N TRP A 11 5.17 2.89 -5.19
CA TRP A 11 5.26 1.68 -4.38
C TRP A 11 6.69 1.44 -3.93
N ARG A 12 6.84 1.02 -2.67
CA ARG A 12 8.13 0.59 -2.14
C ARG A 12 7.97 -0.58 -1.18
N LYS A 13 9.00 -1.43 -1.15
CA LYS A 13 9.13 -2.46 -0.14
C LYS A 13 9.20 -1.81 1.25
N SER A 14 8.39 -2.31 2.17
CA SER A 14 8.41 -1.91 3.57
C SER A 14 9.76 -2.23 4.20
N SER A 15 10.27 -1.33 5.04
CA SER A 15 11.49 -1.55 5.82
C SER A 15 11.35 -2.67 6.87
N ARG A 16 10.11 -3.12 7.14
CA ARG A 16 9.83 -4.25 8.03
C ARG A 16 9.76 -5.60 7.31
N SER A 17 10.00 -5.62 6.00
CA SER A 17 10.07 -6.86 5.23
C SER A 17 11.36 -7.62 5.56
N GLY A 18 11.25 -8.93 5.81
CA GLY A 18 12.41 -9.80 5.98
C GLY A 18 13.17 -10.02 4.68
N THR A 19 14.38 -10.57 4.78
CA THR A 19 15.24 -10.86 3.62
C THR A 19 14.59 -11.83 2.63
N ASN A 20 13.93 -12.89 3.15
CA ASN A 20 13.40 -13.98 2.33
C ASN A 20 11.92 -14.31 2.58
N ALA A 21 11.21 -13.53 3.43
CA ALA A 21 9.82 -13.78 3.76
C ALA A 21 9.13 -12.50 4.25
N ASN A 22 7.79 -12.50 4.21
CA ASN A 22 6.94 -11.41 4.70
C ASN A 22 7.22 -10.06 4.00
N CYS A 23 7.50 -10.11 2.69
CA CYS A 23 7.64 -8.92 1.86
C CYS A 23 6.29 -8.21 1.73
N LEU A 24 6.24 -6.96 2.17
CA LEU A 24 5.07 -6.10 2.06
C LEU A 24 5.43 -4.85 1.25
N GLU A 25 4.62 -4.55 0.25
CA GLU A 25 4.68 -3.30 -0.50
C GLU A 25 3.76 -2.28 0.16
N VAL A 26 4.20 -1.03 0.20
CA VAL A 26 3.45 0.10 0.74
C VAL A 26 3.57 1.30 -0.17
N ALA A 27 2.52 2.11 -0.21
CA ALA A 27 2.57 3.44 -0.83
C ALA A 27 1.97 4.47 0.12
N GLU A 28 2.68 5.59 0.25
CA GLU A 28 2.29 6.71 1.10
C GLU A 28 1.48 7.72 0.28
N LEU A 29 0.30 8.07 0.78
CA LEU A 29 -0.57 9.13 0.30
C LEU A 29 -0.54 10.30 1.30
N THR A 30 -1.05 11.46 0.90
CA THR A 30 -1.11 12.65 1.77
C THR A 30 -1.83 12.41 3.11
N ARG A 31 -2.82 11.52 3.16
CA ARG A 31 -3.63 11.27 4.36
C ARG A 31 -3.80 9.78 4.70
N ALA A 32 -3.08 8.90 4.03
CA ALA A 32 -3.21 7.47 4.24
C ALA A 32 -1.93 6.73 3.85
N VAL A 33 -1.78 5.52 4.37
CA VAL A 33 -0.83 4.53 3.87
C VAL A 33 -1.63 3.41 3.24
N THR A 34 -1.24 2.99 2.05
CA THR A 34 -1.93 1.92 1.31
C THR A 34 -1.07 0.67 1.23
N VAL A 35 -1.74 -0.48 1.28
CA VAL A 35 -1.13 -1.82 1.19
C VAL A 35 -1.91 -2.60 0.13
N PRO A 36 -1.27 -3.03 -0.96
CA PRO A 36 -1.92 -3.78 -2.02
C PRO A 36 -1.97 -5.28 -1.66
N ASP A 37 -2.88 -6.02 -2.28
CA ASP A 37 -2.79 -7.47 -2.30
C ASP A 37 -1.74 -7.88 -3.33
N SER A 38 -0.66 -8.52 -2.87
CA SER A 38 0.39 -8.99 -3.78
C SER A 38 -0.08 -10.07 -4.75
N LYS A 39 -1.17 -10.77 -4.42
CA LYS A 39 -1.78 -11.81 -5.27
C LYS A 39 -2.76 -11.26 -6.30
N ASP A 40 -3.25 -10.03 -6.09
CA ASP A 40 -4.11 -9.33 -7.02
C ASP A 40 -3.66 -7.86 -7.17
N PRO A 41 -2.60 -7.60 -7.96
CA PRO A 41 -2.04 -6.26 -8.13
C PRO A 41 -3.00 -5.25 -8.78
N SER A 42 -4.05 -5.73 -9.46
CA SER A 42 -5.09 -4.89 -10.09
C SER A 42 -6.35 -4.76 -9.22
N GLY A 43 -6.35 -5.43 -8.07
CA GLY A 43 -7.46 -5.46 -7.14
C GLY A 43 -7.53 -4.25 -6.20
N PRO A 44 -8.51 -4.24 -5.29
CA PRO A 44 -8.63 -3.21 -4.27
C PRO A 44 -7.46 -3.24 -3.27
N VAL A 45 -7.09 -2.07 -2.76
CA VAL A 45 -6.04 -1.91 -1.74
C VAL A 45 -6.62 -1.65 -0.36
N LEU A 46 -5.90 -2.05 0.68
CA LEU A 46 -6.18 -1.61 2.05
C LEU A 46 -5.61 -0.21 2.27
N ALA A 47 -6.38 0.67 2.90
CA ALA A 47 -5.96 2.04 3.21
C ALA A 47 -6.10 2.32 4.71
N PHE A 48 -5.01 2.77 5.33
CA PHE A 48 -4.94 3.16 6.73
C PHE A 48 -4.84 4.67 6.82
N ALA A 49 -5.86 5.32 7.38
CA ALA A 49 -5.87 6.77 7.54
C ALA A 49 -4.83 7.21 8.57
N LEU A 50 -4.17 8.34 8.30
CA LEU A 50 -3.35 9.00 9.31
C LEU A 50 -4.25 9.61 10.39
N PRO A 51 -3.83 9.59 11.66
CA PRO A 51 -4.54 10.31 12.71
C PRO A 51 -4.61 11.81 12.37
N ALA A 52 -5.71 12.44 12.79
CA ALA A 52 -5.97 13.87 12.60
C ALA A 52 -5.08 14.75 13.49
#